data_AF-A0A1B6HWT1-F1
#
_entry.id   AF-A0A1B6HWT1-F1
#
_cell.length_a   1.000
_cell.length_b   1.000
_cell.length_c   1.000
_cell.angle_alpha   90.00
_cell.angle_beta   90.00
_cell.angle_gamma   90.00
#
_symmetry.space_group_name_H-M   'P 1'
#
loop_
_entity.id
_entity.type
_entity.pdbx_description
1 polymer ?
#
loop_
_entity_poly.entity_id
_entity_poly.type
_entity_poly.pdbx_seq_one_letter_code
_entity_poly.pdbx_strand_id
1 'polypeptide(L)'
;VNHEIRKEVWPYLLGHYQFGSTAEEREELDKSCRQNYETTMSEWLAVEAIVRQRDKEMMAANLAKLSSESTSGGDVPPQTPTTGGQDLSNDVFVSLNSDDEDDEDDDEDEDDDHNEGLIVDD
;
A
#
# COMPACT_ATOMS: atom_id res chain seq x y z
N VAL A 1 4.44 -12.42 -33.15
CA VAL A 1 4.28 -13.62 -32.31
C VAL A 1 2.79 -13.91 -32.16
N ASN A 2 2.32 -15.08 -32.61
CA ASN A 2 0.93 -15.52 -32.39
C ASN A 2 0.60 -15.40 -30.89
N HIS A 3 -0.61 -14.98 -30.54
CA HIS A 3 -0.99 -14.69 -29.17
C HIS A 3 -0.81 -15.89 -28.24
N GLU A 4 -1.12 -17.09 -28.74
CA GLU A 4 -1.07 -18.36 -28.00
C GLU A 4 0.30 -18.65 -27.37
N ILE A 5 1.41 -18.29 -28.05
CA ILE A 5 2.76 -18.62 -27.57
C ILE A 5 3.45 -17.45 -26.83
N ARG A 6 2.79 -16.29 -26.68
CA ARG A 6 3.46 -15.10 -26.13
C ARG A 6 4.00 -15.33 -24.72
N LYS A 7 3.23 -16.01 -23.86
CA LYS A 7 3.65 -16.33 -22.50
C LYS A 7 4.95 -17.14 -22.46
N GLU A 8 5.18 -17.98 -23.46
CA GLU A 8 6.38 -18.83 -23.55
C GLU A 8 7.57 -18.09 -24.17
N VAL A 9 7.36 -17.26 -25.20
CA VAL A 9 8.45 -16.64 -25.96
C VAL A 9 8.89 -15.29 -25.36
N TRP A 10 8.00 -14.56 -24.71
CA TRP A 10 8.31 -13.22 -24.16
C TRP A 10 9.43 -13.21 -23.12
N PRO A 11 9.51 -14.15 -22.16
CA PRO A 11 10.63 -14.20 -21.23
C PRO A 11 12.00 -14.24 -21.93
N TYR A 12 12.11 -14.91 -23.08
CA TYR A 12 13.32 -14.93 -23.88
C TYR A 12 13.59 -13.60 -24.60
N LEU A 13 12.55 -12.99 -25.18
CA LEU A 13 12.68 -11.71 -25.89
C LEU A 13 12.98 -10.53 -24.97
N LEU A 14 12.50 -10.59 -23.73
CA LEU A 14 12.76 -9.60 -22.68
C LEU A 14 14.10 -9.83 -21.99
N GLY A 15 14.80 -10.93 -22.31
CA GLY A 15 16.09 -11.28 -21.70
C GLY A 15 15.99 -11.84 -20.28
N HIS A 16 14.78 -12.20 -19.83
CA HIS A 16 14.57 -12.89 -18.55
C HIS A 16 15.14 -14.31 -18.59
N TYR A 17 14.95 -15.02 -19.72
CA TYR A 17 15.56 -16.31 -19.98
C TYR A 17 16.65 -16.21 -21.06
N GLN A 18 17.74 -16.94 -20.87
CA GLN A 18 18.77 -17.09 -21.89
C GLN A 18 18.39 -18.17 -22.92
N PHE A 19 18.67 -17.93 -24.19
CA PHE A 19 18.50 -18.97 -25.20
C PHE A 19 19.43 -20.15 -24.92
N GLY A 20 18.86 -21.36 -24.86
CA GLY A 20 19.60 -22.57 -24.52
C GLY A 20 19.66 -22.88 -23.02
N SER A 21 19.05 -22.07 -22.15
CA SER A 21 18.90 -22.39 -20.73
C SER A 21 18.03 -23.62 -20.52
N THR A 22 18.34 -24.41 -19.50
CA THR A 22 17.56 -25.58 -19.11
C THR A 22 16.24 -25.17 -18.44
N ALA A 23 15.35 -26.14 -18.20
CA ALA A 23 14.11 -25.88 -17.45
C ALA A 23 14.41 -25.55 -15.98
N GLU A 24 15.36 -26.25 -15.37
CA GLU A 24 15.78 -26.07 -13.97
C GLU A 24 16.40 -24.68 -13.74
N GLU A 25 17.29 -24.22 -14.62
CA GLU A 25 17.87 -22.87 -14.53
C GLU A 25 16.80 -21.77 -14.65
N ARG A 26 15.75 -22.00 -15.45
CA ARG A 26 14.65 -21.03 -15.58
C ARG A 26 13.77 -21.01 -14.34
N GLU A 27 13.51 -22.16 -13.73
CA GLU A 27 12.75 -22.25 -12.48
C GLU A 27 13.49 -21.56 -11.32
N GLU A 28 14.81 -21.73 -11.21
CA GLU A 28 15.63 -21.02 -10.22
C GLU A 28 15.58 -19.51 -10.43
N LEU A 29 15.68 -19.05 -11.69
CA LEU A 29 15.54 -17.63 -12.04
C LEU A 29 14.16 -17.07 -11.67
N ASP A 30 13.09 -17.80 -11.99
CA ASP A 30 11.72 -17.40 -11.66
C ASP A 30 11.53 -17.29 -10.15
N LYS A 31 12.06 -18.25 -9.40
CA LYS A 31 11.99 -18.26 -7.93
C LYS A 31 12.76 -17.08 -7.34
N SER A 32 13.98 -16.83 -7.81
CA SER A 32 14.77 -15.69 -7.36
C SER A 32 14.09 -14.36 -7.71
N CYS A 33 13.55 -14.23 -8.92
CA CYS A 33 12.81 -13.04 -9.34
C CYS A 33 11.58 -12.79 -8.45
N ARG A 34 10.80 -13.84 -8.20
CA ARG A 34 9.63 -13.79 -7.31
C ARG A 34 10.02 -13.37 -5.90
N GLN A 35 11.05 -13.99 -5.32
CA GLN A 35 11.52 -13.66 -3.98
C GLN A 35 11.98 -12.20 -3.88
N ASN A 36 12.70 -11.70 -4.89
CA ASN A 36 13.12 -10.29 -4.92
C ASN A 36 11.92 -9.36 -5.00
N TYR A 37 10.95 -9.69 -5.85
CA TYR A 37 9.70 -8.93 -5.96
C TYR A 37 8.95 -8.89 -4.63
N GLU A 38 8.72 -10.04 -3.99
CA GLU A 38 8.02 -10.15 -2.70
C GLU A 38 8.75 -9.37 -1.60
N THR A 39 10.09 -9.45 -1.58
CA THR A 39 10.92 -8.74 -0.61
C THR A 39 10.76 -7.24 -0.79
N THR A 40 10.97 -6.72 -2.00
CA THR A 40 10.82 -5.30 -2.30
C THR A 40 9.41 -4.82 -2.01
N MET A 41 8.39 -5.58 -2.40
CA MET A 41 6.99 -5.25 -2.12
C MET A 41 6.72 -5.15 -0.62
N SER A 42 7.20 -6.12 0.17
CA SER A 42 7.05 -6.11 1.62
C SER A 42 7.72 -4.89 2.27
N GLU A 43 8.90 -4.49 1.78
CA GLU A 43 9.57 -3.27 2.25
C GLU A 43 8.74 -2.02 1.97
N TRP A 44 8.14 -1.90 0.78
CA TRP A 44 7.26 -0.79 0.44
C TRP A 44 6.02 -0.73 1.34
N LEU A 45 5.36 -1.88 1.54
CA LEU A 45 4.19 -1.99 2.42
C LEU A 45 4.53 -1.66 3.88
N ALA A 46 5.71 -2.07 4.36
CA ALA A 46 6.17 -1.73 5.69
C ALA A 46 6.37 -0.22 5.87
N VAL A 47 6.92 0.46 4.85
CA VAL A 47 7.07 1.92 4.86
C VAL A 47 5.70 2.60 4.84
N GLU A 48 4.79 2.14 3.99
CA GLU A 48 3.42 2.66 3.92
C GLU A 48 2.68 2.55 5.26
N ALA A 49 2.78 1.39 5.93
CA ALA A 49 2.17 1.17 7.24
C ALA A 49 2.70 2.15 8.29
N ILE A 50 4.01 2.44 8.29
CA ILE A 50 4.62 3.40 9.22
C ILE A 50 4.10 4.81 8.97
N VAL A 51 4.01 5.22 7.70
CA VAL A 51 3.49 6.55 7.33
C VAL A 51 2.03 6.68 7.76
N ARG A 52 1.18 5.71 7.41
CA ARG A 52 -0.24 5.70 7.79
C ARG A 52 -0.42 5.75 9.31
N GLN A 53 0.40 5.01 10.07
CA GLN A 53 0.37 5.05 11.52
C GLN A 53 0.78 6.43 12.07
N ARG A 54 1.81 7.06 11.52
CA ARG A 54 2.28 8.39 11.95
C ARG A 54 1.28 9.48 11.63
N ASP A 55 0.61 9.38 10.49
CA ASP A 55 -0.44 10.31 10.10
C ASP A 55 -1.63 10.23 11.06
N LYS A 56 -2.04 9.00 11.43
CA LYS A 56 -3.07 8.78 12.47
C LYS A 56 -2.66 9.37 13.83
N GLU A 57 -1.43 9.14 14.28
CA GLU A 57 -0.90 9.68 15.53
C GLU A 57 -0.84 11.23 15.51
N MET A 58 -0.42 11.82 14.40
CA MET A 58 -0.35 13.27 14.23
C MET A 58 -1.75 13.90 14.23
N MET A 59 -2.70 13.30 13.50
CA MET A 59 -4.09 13.74 13.48
C MET A 59 -4.71 13.71 14.88
N ALA A 60 -4.52 12.63 15.62
CA ALA A 60 -4.99 12.50 16.99
C ALA A 60 -4.36 13.54 17.93
N ALA A 61 -3.05 13.79 17.81
CA ALA A 61 -2.35 14.80 18.59
C ALA A 61 -2.88 16.23 18.31
N ASN A 62 -3.18 16.54 17.05
CA ASN A 62 -3.75 17.83 16.65
C ASN A 62 -5.17 18.01 17.20
N LEU A 63 -6.01 16.97 17.13
CA LEU A 63 -7.36 17.00 17.71
C LEU A 63 -7.34 17.24 19.24
N ALA A 64 -6.43 16.58 19.95
CA ALA A 64 -6.27 16.76 21.39
C ALA A 64 -5.81 18.19 21.77
N LYS A 65 -4.89 18.77 20.99
CA LYS A 65 -4.45 20.17 21.16
C LYS A 65 -5.61 21.15 20.97
N LEU A 66 -6.39 21.03 19.89
CA LEU A 66 -7.55 21.88 19.61
C LEU A 66 -8.66 21.75 20.68
N SER A 67 -8.87 20.53 21.19
CA SER A 67 -9.82 20.26 22.26
C SER A 67 -9.41 20.91 23.58
N SER A 68 -8.10 20.98 23.85
CA SER A 68 -7.57 21.65 25.04
C SER A 68 -7.64 23.17 24.93
N GLU A 69 -7.37 23.71 23.73
CA GLU A 69 -7.39 25.16 23.47
C GLU A 69 -8.81 25.74 23.43
N SER A 70 -9.83 24.93 23.08
CA SER A 70 -11.24 25.36 23.04
C SER A 70 -11.92 25.50 24.42
N THR A 71 -11.29 25.10 25.52
CA THR A 71 -11.89 25.24 26.88
C THR A 71 -11.53 26.53 27.61
N SER A 72 -10.65 27.37 27.06
CA SER A 72 -10.36 28.70 27.60
C SER A 72 -11.29 29.77 26.98
N GLY A 73 -12.58 29.47 26.92
CA GLY A 73 -13.64 30.39 26.54
C GLY A 73 -14.37 30.93 27.77
N GLY A 74 -13.64 31.54 28.71
CA GLY A 74 -14.19 32.07 29.95
C GLY A 74 -13.24 33.02 30.69
N ASP A 75 -13.21 34.27 30.23
CA ASP A 75 -12.89 35.49 30.99
C ASP A 75 -11.45 35.68 31.54
N VAL A 76 -10.57 36.39 30.81
CA VAL A 76 -9.68 37.50 31.31
C VAL A 76 -8.73 38.09 30.20
N PRO A 77 -8.32 39.39 30.26
CA PRO A 77 -7.71 40.20 29.16
C PRO A 77 -6.15 40.18 29.10
N PRO A 78 -5.47 40.86 28.13
CA PRO A 78 -4.33 40.33 27.37
C PRO A 78 -2.94 40.53 28.00
N GLN A 79 -2.05 39.54 27.84
CA GLN A 79 -0.60 39.69 27.97
C GLN A 79 0.13 39.13 26.74
N THR A 80 0.90 40.01 26.10
CA THR A 80 1.85 39.82 24.98
C THR A 80 3.21 39.27 25.48
N PRO A 81 4.20 38.97 24.61
CA PRO A 81 4.25 37.99 23.53
C PRO A 81 5.50 37.06 23.64
N THR A 82 5.58 36.05 22.76
CA THR A 82 6.81 35.50 22.15
C THR A 82 7.57 34.31 22.79
N THR A 83 7.64 33.25 21.96
CA THR A 83 8.63 32.16 21.86
C THR A 83 8.40 30.90 22.70
N GLY A 84 7.78 29.91 22.05
CA GLY A 84 7.77 28.53 22.51
C GLY A 84 7.24 27.56 21.47
N GLY A 85 7.80 27.59 20.25
CA GLY A 85 7.60 26.54 19.25
C GLY A 85 6.33 26.67 18.41
N GLN A 86 6.23 27.75 17.63
CA GLN A 86 5.41 27.68 16.42
C GLN A 86 6.12 26.74 15.45
N ASP A 87 5.80 25.46 15.54
CA ASP A 87 5.92 24.56 14.40
C ASP A 87 4.99 25.14 13.32
N LEU A 88 5.57 25.89 12.39
CA LEU A 88 4.84 26.43 11.25
C LEU A 88 4.58 25.27 10.28
N SER A 89 3.78 24.29 10.72
CA SER A 89 3.21 23.29 9.83
C SER A 89 2.24 24.05 8.94
N ASN A 90 2.61 24.22 7.67
CA ASN A 90 1.75 24.83 6.67
C ASN A 90 0.70 23.79 6.22
N ASP A 91 -0.12 23.33 7.15
CA ASP A 91 -1.29 22.50 6.87
C ASP A 91 -2.47 23.40 6.52
N VAL A 92 -2.35 24.11 5.40
CA VAL A 92 -3.39 25.05 5.00
C VAL A 92 -4.63 24.32 4.50
N PHE A 93 -4.56 23.10 3.96
CA PHE A 93 -5.76 22.29 3.68
C PHE A 93 -5.44 20.79 3.50
N VAL A 94 -5.78 19.96 4.49
CA VAL A 94 -6.43 18.64 4.29
C VAL A 94 -7.41 18.38 5.44
N SER A 95 -8.28 19.34 5.73
CA SER A 95 -9.59 19.01 6.31
C SER A 95 -10.51 18.59 5.16
N LEU A 96 -10.24 17.43 4.58
CA LEU A 96 -11.25 16.72 3.79
C LEU A 96 -11.69 15.54 4.65
N ASN A 97 -12.79 15.78 5.35
CA ASN A 97 -13.85 14.84 5.71
C ASN A 97 -13.41 13.43 6.09
N SER A 98 -13.69 13.06 7.35
CA SER A 98 -14.40 11.84 7.74
C SER A 98 -14.74 10.86 6.60
N ASP A 99 -13.74 10.18 6.07
CA ASP A 99 -13.89 8.89 5.40
C ASP A 99 -13.09 7.90 6.27
N ASP A 100 -13.69 7.62 7.43
CA ASP A 100 -13.40 6.48 8.30
C ASP A 100 -14.28 5.29 7.86
N GLU A 101 -14.45 5.15 6.54
CA GLU A 101 -15.24 4.10 5.88
C GLU A 101 -14.51 3.70 4.59
N ASP A 102 -13.42 2.95 4.75
CA ASP A 102 -12.93 1.97 3.76
C ASP A 102 -12.01 1.00 4.55
N ASP A 103 -12.58 0.43 5.62
CA ASP A 103 -12.15 -0.84 6.21
C ASP A 103 -12.96 -1.96 5.50
N GLU A 104 -12.86 -2.04 4.18
CA GLU A 104 -13.21 -3.25 3.44
C GLU A 104 -11.89 -3.92 3.06
N ASP A 105 -11.32 -4.65 4.03
CA ASP A 105 -10.54 -5.85 3.72
C ASP A 105 -11.52 -6.84 3.07
N ASP A 106 -11.76 -6.64 1.77
CA ASP A 106 -12.49 -7.55 0.90
C ASP A 106 -11.57 -8.75 0.61
N ASP A 107 -11.47 -9.66 1.58
CA ASP A 107 -11.03 -11.03 1.36
C ASP A 107 -12.15 -11.80 0.61
N GLU A 108 -12.60 -11.29 -0.55
CA GLU A 108 -13.37 -12.07 -1.53
C GLU A 108 -12.39 -12.98 -2.29
N ASP A 109 -12.00 -14.08 -1.64
CA ASP A 109 -11.53 -15.28 -2.35
C ASP A 109 -12.73 -15.93 -3.09
N GLU A 110 -13.25 -15.27 -4.12
CA GLU A 110 -14.07 -15.89 -5.16
C GLU A 110 -13.38 -15.74 -6.51
N ASP A 111 -12.66 -16.79 -6.92
CA ASP A 111 -12.57 -17.18 -8.32
C ASP A 111 -12.73 -18.70 -8.44
N ASP A 112 -14.00 -19.07 -8.56
CA ASP A 112 -14.48 -20.22 -9.32
C ASP A 112 -14.06 -20.05 -10.79
N ASP A 113 -13.24 -20.98 -11.30
CA ASP A 113 -13.48 -21.70 -12.56
C ASP A 113 -12.32 -22.66 -12.75
N HIS A 114 -12.57 -23.97 -12.81
CA HIS A 114 -12.13 -24.82 -13.91
C HIS A 114 -13.16 -25.94 -14.03
N ASN A 115 -14.18 -25.66 -14.84
CA ASN A 115 -15.04 -26.62 -15.52
C ASN A 115 -14.22 -27.76 -16.17
N GLU A 116 -13.96 -28.84 -15.42
CA GLU A 116 -13.59 -30.14 -15.97
C GLU A 116 -14.87 -30.89 -16.33
N GLY A 117 -15.30 -30.71 -17.59
CA GLY A 117 -16.31 -31.53 -18.23
C GLY A 117 -15.85 -33.00 -18.28
N LEU A 118 -16.14 -33.76 -17.23
CA LEU A 118 -16.04 -35.20 -17.23
C LEU A 118 -17.29 -35.76 -17.96
N ILE A 119 -17.18 -35.89 -19.29
CA ILE A 119 -18.08 -36.73 -20.08
C ILE A 119 -17.84 -38.17 -19.61
N VAL A 120 -18.84 -38.73 -18.94
CA VAL A 120 -18.88 -40.14 -18.59
C VAL A 120 -19.62 -40.84 -19.72
N ASP A 121 -18.90 -41.52 -20.60
CA ASP A 121 -19.49 -42.40 -21.62
C ASP A 121 -20.11 -43.64 -20.94
N ASP A 122 -21.35 -43.97 -21.32
CA ASP A 122 -22.09 -45.21 -21.02
C ASP A 122 -21.70 -46.34 -22.01
#